data_AF-A0A950EEL3-F1
#
_entry.id   AF-A0A950EEL3-F1
#
_cell.length_a   1.000
_cell.length_b   1.000
_cell.length_c   1.000
_cell.angle_alpha   90.00
_cell.angle_beta   90.00
_cell.angle_gamma   90.00
#
_symmetry.space_group_name_H-M   'P 1'
#
loop_
_entity.id
_entity.type
_entity.pdbx_description
1 polymer ?
#
loop_
_entity_poly.entity_id
_entity_poly.type
_entity_poly.pdbx_seq_one_letter_code
_entity_poly.pdbx_strand_id
1 'polypeptide(L)'
;MARGKPSRSPALAIDEGGRSASELLDDLLPLAEPSATEVHDHAAVLEVGDPAQLLELASDTALRPFLLCRLAPNAALVDPGRADDLAEMLRRRGHTPKILKSTEHP
;
A
#
# COMPACT_ATOMS: atom_id res chain seq x y z
N MET A 1 40.67 28.76 -15.71
CA MET A 1 39.25 29.05 -15.42
C MET A 1 38.45 28.56 -16.63
N ALA A 2 37.38 27.75 -16.62
CA ALA A 2 36.60 27.07 -15.60
C ALA A 2 36.06 25.77 -16.24
N ARG A 3 36.04 24.65 -15.50
CA ARG A 3 35.41 23.38 -15.90
C ARG A 3 33.95 23.42 -15.46
N GLY A 4 33.00 23.45 -16.40
CA GLY A 4 31.60 23.12 -16.12
C GLY A 4 31.44 21.61 -16.02
N LYS A 5 31.13 21.09 -14.82
CA LYS A 5 30.83 19.68 -14.56
C LYS A 5 29.30 19.44 -14.59
N PRO A 6 28.86 18.23 -14.96
CA PRO A 6 27.48 17.92 -15.37
C PRO A 6 26.51 17.74 -14.21
N SER A 7 25.26 18.15 -14.42
CA SER A 7 24.11 17.77 -13.59
C SER A 7 23.85 16.27 -13.74
N ARG A 8 24.26 15.47 -12.75
CA ARG A 8 23.81 14.09 -12.58
C ARG A 8 22.61 14.10 -11.64
N SER A 9 21.43 13.82 -12.19
CA SER A 9 20.28 13.36 -11.42
C SER A 9 20.69 12.14 -10.59
N PRO A 10 20.26 12.01 -9.32
CA PRO A 10 20.61 10.85 -8.52
C PRO A 10 19.93 9.62 -9.10
N ALA A 11 20.75 8.67 -9.54
CA ALA A 11 20.33 7.35 -9.94
C ALA A 11 19.72 6.62 -8.74
N LEU A 12 18.52 6.07 -8.96
CA LEU A 12 17.91 5.07 -8.10
C LEU A 12 18.92 3.94 -7.88
N ALA A 13 19.34 3.77 -6.64
CA ALA A 13 20.23 2.69 -6.25
C ALA A 13 19.50 1.35 -6.43
N ILE A 14 19.97 0.56 -7.39
CA ILE A 14 19.66 -0.85 -7.53
C ILE A 14 20.65 -1.62 -6.61
N ASP A 15 20.14 -2.23 -5.55
CA ASP A 15 20.90 -3.14 -4.68
C ASP A 15 20.78 -4.58 -5.22
N GLU A 16 21.80 -5.44 -5.03
CA GLU A 16 22.11 -6.68 -5.76
C GLU A 16 21.15 -7.90 -5.57
N GLY A 17 19.85 -7.64 -5.66
CA GLY A 17 18.79 -8.62 -5.91
C GLY A 17 17.57 -7.95 -6.54
N GLY A 18 17.83 -6.87 -7.29
CA GLY A 18 17.01 -5.70 -7.60
C GLY A 18 15.57 -5.92 -8.05
N ARG A 19 14.75 -6.48 -7.17
CA ARG A 19 13.29 -6.39 -7.30
C ARG A 19 12.84 -5.02 -6.82
N SER A 20 12.13 -4.33 -7.69
CA SER A 20 11.43 -3.09 -7.38
C SER A 20 10.37 -3.32 -6.31
N ALA A 21 9.96 -2.26 -5.62
CA ALA A 21 8.89 -2.34 -4.63
C ALA A 21 7.57 -2.89 -5.22
N SER A 22 7.33 -2.66 -6.51
CA SER A 22 6.15 -3.20 -7.18
C SER A 22 6.22 -4.73 -7.34
N GLU A 23 7.40 -5.28 -7.68
CA GLU A 23 7.57 -6.73 -7.82
C GLU A 23 7.44 -7.44 -6.47
N LEU A 24 7.96 -6.85 -5.39
CA LEU A 24 7.78 -7.39 -4.05
C LEU A 24 6.33 -7.28 -3.57
N LEU A 25 5.64 -6.21 -3.97
CA LEU A 25 4.20 -6.06 -3.72
C LEU A 25 3.38 -7.09 -4.49
N ASP A 26 3.78 -7.54 -5.68
CA ASP A 26 2.99 -8.55 -6.40
C ASP A 26 3.02 -9.91 -5.69
N ASP A 27 4.14 -10.27 -5.06
CA ASP A 27 4.26 -11.47 -4.23
C ASP A 27 3.41 -11.37 -2.95
N LEU A 28 3.45 -10.20 -2.30
CA LEU A 28 2.80 -10.01 -1.00
C LEU A 28 1.35 -9.61 -1.11
N LEU A 29 0.97 -8.77 -2.05
CA LEU A 29 -0.34 -8.14 -2.16
C LEU A 29 -0.65 -7.90 -3.65
N PRO A 30 -1.04 -8.95 -4.40
CA PRO A 30 -1.20 -8.88 -5.84
C PRO A 30 -2.25 -7.85 -6.24
N LEU A 31 -2.08 -7.26 -7.43
CA LEU A 31 -3.09 -6.39 -8.02
C LEU A 31 -4.38 -7.18 -8.26
N ALA A 32 -5.52 -6.59 -7.92
CA ALA A 32 -6.82 -7.21 -8.09
C ALA A 32 -7.13 -7.43 -9.58
N GLU A 33 -7.26 -8.68 -9.98
CA GLU A 33 -7.67 -9.12 -11.32
C GLU A 33 -8.88 -10.05 -11.20
N PRO A 34 -10.08 -9.52 -10.88
CA PRO A 34 -11.24 -10.36 -10.66
C PRO A 34 -11.69 -11.01 -11.98
N SER A 35 -11.91 -12.33 -11.96
CA SER A 35 -12.38 -13.09 -13.13
C SER A 35 -13.90 -12.97 -13.36
N ALA A 36 -14.62 -12.46 -12.37
CA ALA A 36 -16.05 -12.18 -12.38
C ALA A 36 -16.37 -10.95 -11.52
N THR A 37 -17.59 -10.41 -11.64
CA THR A 37 -18.04 -9.32 -10.78
C THR A 37 -18.18 -9.79 -9.33
N GLU A 38 -17.49 -9.11 -8.42
CA GLU A 38 -17.58 -9.34 -6.98
C GLU A 38 -18.12 -8.09 -6.27
N VAL A 39 -18.95 -8.30 -5.25
CA VAL A 39 -19.48 -7.23 -4.39
C VAL A 39 -18.97 -7.48 -2.98
N HIS A 40 -18.27 -6.49 -2.43
CA HIS A 40 -17.70 -6.54 -1.09
C HIS A 40 -18.39 -5.49 -0.21
N ASP A 41 -19.42 -5.88 0.53
CA ASP A 41 -20.11 -5.00 1.47
C ASP A 41 -19.22 -4.68 2.67
N HIS A 42 -19.28 -3.43 3.18
CA HIS A 42 -18.46 -2.97 4.30
C HIS A 42 -16.94 -3.09 4.07
N ALA A 43 -16.51 -3.10 2.81
CA ALA A 43 -15.11 -2.98 2.44
C ALA A 43 -14.59 -1.57 2.76
N ALA A 44 -13.31 -1.50 3.14
CA ALA A 44 -12.58 -0.25 3.24
C ALA A 44 -11.36 -0.28 2.32
N VAL A 45 -10.88 0.91 1.96
CA VAL A 45 -9.64 1.08 1.19
C VAL A 45 -8.60 1.72 2.09
N LEU A 46 -7.42 1.12 2.14
CA LEU A 46 -6.25 1.71 2.74
C LEU A 46 -5.46 2.44 1.67
N GLU A 47 -5.31 3.75 1.81
CA GLU A 47 -4.45 4.58 0.96
C GLU A 47 -3.20 5.02 1.73
N VAL A 48 -2.04 4.95 1.07
CA VAL A 48 -0.76 5.42 1.61
C VAL A 48 -0.13 6.48 0.69
N GLY A 49 0.90 7.17 1.19
CA GLY A 49 1.56 8.26 0.46
C GLY A 49 2.39 7.79 -0.73
N ASP A 50 2.97 6.59 -0.65
CA ASP A 50 3.79 6.02 -1.72
C ASP A 50 3.81 4.46 -1.68
N PRO A 51 4.28 3.78 -2.74
CA PRO A 51 4.30 2.32 -2.79
C PRO A 51 5.23 1.64 -1.77
N ALA A 52 6.29 2.32 -1.30
CA ALA A 52 7.22 1.75 -0.33
C ALA A 52 6.54 1.62 1.05
N GLN A 53 5.70 2.59 1.42
CA GLN A 53 4.85 2.48 2.61
C GLN A 53 3.89 1.30 2.51
N LEU A 54 3.27 1.08 1.35
CA LEU A 54 2.36 -0.06 1.19
C LEU A 54 3.12 -1.38 1.35
N LEU A 55 4.33 -1.47 0.81
CA LEU A 55 5.20 -2.63 0.94
C LEU A 55 5.58 -2.88 2.40
N GLU A 56 5.89 -1.84 3.17
CA GLU A 56 6.19 -1.93 4.60
C GLU A 56 5.00 -2.54 5.36
N LEU A 57 3.79 -2.02 5.15
CA LEU A 57 2.58 -2.53 5.79
C LEU A 57 2.23 -3.96 5.36
N ALA A 58 2.43 -4.30 4.08
CA ALA A 58 2.21 -5.64 3.57
C ALA A 58 3.25 -6.65 4.07
N SER A 59 4.47 -6.21 4.35
CA SER A 59 5.54 -7.05 4.91
C SER A 59 5.36 -7.33 6.40
N ASP A 60 4.55 -6.53 7.09
CA ASP A 60 4.24 -6.74 8.50
C ASP A 60 3.21 -7.87 8.66
N THR A 61 3.65 -8.98 9.27
CA THR A 61 2.85 -10.19 9.44
C THR A 61 1.59 -10.02 10.27
N ALA A 62 1.49 -8.99 11.11
CA ALA A 62 0.28 -8.72 11.89
C ALA A 62 -0.61 -7.63 11.27
N LEU A 63 -0.19 -6.96 10.19
CA LEU A 63 -1.07 -6.13 9.35
C LEU A 63 -1.53 -6.88 8.08
N ARG A 64 -0.66 -7.74 7.53
CA ARG A 64 -0.91 -8.49 6.29
C ARG A 64 -2.28 -9.21 6.26
N PRO A 65 -2.79 -9.81 7.34
CA PRO A 65 -4.11 -10.48 7.33
C PRO A 65 -5.31 -9.55 7.15
N PHE A 66 -5.12 -8.24 7.29
CA PHE A 66 -6.17 -7.25 7.05
C PHE A 66 -6.22 -6.77 5.60
N LEU A 67 -5.18 -7.06 4.80
CA LEU A 67 -5.05 -6.58 3.43
C LEU A 67 -5.35 -7.74 2.48
N LEU A 68 -6.37 -7.62 1.64
CA LEU A 68 -6.74 -8.70 0.72
C LEU A 68 -5.89 -8.67 -0.55
N CYS A 69 -5.95 -7.54 -1.25
CA CYS A 69 -5.29 -7.32 -2.52
C CYS A 69 -5.00 -5.83 -2.72
N ARG A 70 -4.21 -5.53 -3.76
CA ARG A 70 -3.89 -4.17 -4.16
C ARG A 70 -4.89 -3.69 -5.21
N LEU A 71 -5.37 -2.46 -5.08
CA LEU A 71 -6.25 -1.79 -6.05
C LEU A 71 -5.47 -0.81 -6.94
N ALA A 72 -4.39 -0.25 -6.41
CA ALA A 72 -3.48 0.68 -7.10
C ALA A 72 -2.08 0.63 -6.45
N PRO A 73 -1.02 1.23 -7.03
CA PRO A 73 0.33 1.17 -6.46
C PRO A 73 0.45 1.60 -4.99
N ASN A 74 -0.46 2.45 -4.51
CA ASN A 74 -0.51 3.00 -3.16
C ASN A 74 -1.84 2.75 -2.44
N ALA A 75 -2.68 1.83 -2.95
CA ALA A 75 -3.99 1.54 -2.38
C ALA A 75 -4.28 0.05 -2.29
N ALA A 76 -4.81 -0.39 -1.15
CA ALA A 76 -5.16 -1.78 -0.87
C ALA A 76 -6.60 -1.94 -0.39
N LEU A 77 -7.22 -3.05 -0.78
CA LEU A 77 -8.50 -3.48 -0.25
C LEU A 77 -8.28 -4.07 1.15
N VAL A 78 -9.01 -3.55 2.12
CA VAL A 78 -9.06 -4.07 3.48
C VAL A 78 -10.13 -5.16 3.56
N ASP A 79 -9.84 -6.20 4.32
CA ASP A 79 -10.79 -7.28 4.64
C ASP A 79 -12.12 -6.68 5.18
N PRO A 80 -13.25 -6.96 4.51
CA PRO A 80 -14.55 -6.39 4.88
C PRO A 80 -14.89 -6.50 6.37
N GLY A 81 -15.38 -5.40 6.94
CA GLY A 81 -15.73 -5.34 8.36
C GLY A 81 -14.54 -5.22 9.33
N ARG A 82 -13.29 -5.26 8.87
CA ARG A 82 -12.09 -5.19 9.73
C ARG A 82 -11.35 -3.85 9.68
N ALA A 83 -11.98 -2.82 9.12
CA ALA A 83 -11.39 -1.49 8.98
C ALA A 83 -11.01 -0.86 10.33
N ASP A 84 -11.87 -0.98 11.34
CA ASP A 84 -11.63 -0.42 12.67
C ASP A 84 -10.50 -1.17 13.41
N ASP A 85 -10.48 -2.49 13.29
CA ASP A 85 -9.41 -3.34 13.83
C ASP A 85 -8.05 -3.00 13.20
N LEU A 86 -8.01 -2.83 11.87
CA LEU A 86 -6.81 -2.40 11.16
C LEU A 86 -6.37 -1.01 11.65
N ALA A 87 -7.30 -0.06 11.79
CA ALA A 87 -6.99 1.28 12.26
C ALA A 87 -6.42 1.27 13.69
N GLU A 88 -6.97 0.45 14.59
CA GLU A 88 -6.41 0.27 15.94
C GLU A 88 -5.01 -0.35 15.88
N MET A 89 -4.84 -1.38 15.05
CA MET A 89 -3.59 -2.08 14.88
C MET A 89 -2.47 -1.18 14.30
N LEU A 90 -2.82 -0.27 13.38
CA LEU A 90 -1.93 0.77 12.85
C LEU A 90 -1.53 1.78 13.94
N ARG A 91 -2.48 2.22 14.79
CA ARG A 91 -2.18 3.12 15.92
C ARG A 91 -1.24 2.49 16.94
N ARG A 92 -1.42 1.20 17.25
CA ARG A 92 -0.54 0.44 18.15
C ARG A 92 0.91 0.37 17.62
N ARG A 93 1.09 0.46 16.29
CA ARG A 93 2.40 0.55 15.63
C ARG A 93 2.95 1.97 15.49
N GLY A 94 2.26 2.97 16.00
CA GLY A 94 2.69 4.37 15.94
C GLY A 94 2.27 5.11 14.67
N HIS A 95 1.48 4.49 13.79
CA HIS A 95 0.88 5.21 12.65
C HIS A 95 -0.31 6.06 13.09
N THR A 96 -0.65 7.06 12.29
CA THR A 96 -1.76 7.99 12.54
C THR A 96 -2.78 7.93 11.39
N PRO A 97 -3.54 6.82 11.24
CA PRO A 97 -4.46 6.65 10.12
C PRO A 97 -5.57 7.70 10.16
N LYS A 98 -5.78 8.38 9.04
CA LYS A 98 -6.90 9.29 8.82
C LYS A 98 -8.10 8.49 8.33
N ILE A 99 -9.18 8.46 9.10
CA ILE A 99 -10.40 7.74 8.74
C ILE A 99 -11.33 8.68 7.97
N LEU A 100 -11.60 8.32 6.73
CA LEU A 100 -12.60 8.97 5.88
C LEU A 100 -13.83 8.08 5.86
N LYS A 101 -14.97 8.59 6.32
CA LYS A 101 -16.26 7.89 6.20
C LYS A 101 -16.95 8.42 4.95
N SER A 102 -17.34 7.51 4.05
CA SER A 102 -18.23 7.86 2.95
C SER A 102 -19.56 8.32 3.56
N THR A 103 -19.96 9.55 3.27
CA THR A 103 -21.30 10.02 3.55
C THR A 103 -22.23 9.35 2.55
N GLU A 104 -22.82 8.21 2.93
CA GLU A 104 -23.90 7.63 2.15
C GLU A 104 -25.05 8.66 2.10
N HIS A 105 -25.47 9.03 0.89
CA HIS A 105 -26.76 9.67 0.69
C HIS A 105 -27.82 8.56 0.71
N PRO A 106 -28.94 8.77 1.42
CA PRO A 106 -30.01 7.78 1.58
C PRO A 106 -30.71 7.42 0.27
#